data_AF-A0A2D7VY20-F1
#
_entry.id   AF-A0A2D7VY20-F1
#
_cell.length_a   1.000
_cell.length_b   1.000
_cell.length_c   1.000
_cell.angle_alpha   90.00
_cell.angle_beta   90.00
_cell.angle_gamma   90.00
#
_symmetry.space_group_name_H-M   'P 1'
#
loop_
_entity.id
_entity.type
_entity.pdbx_description
1 polymer ?
#
loop_
_entity_poly.entity_id
_entity_poly.type
_entity_poly.pdbx_seq_one_letter_code
_entity_poly.pdbx_strand_id
1 'polypeptide(L)'
;MIEIAVTPTATLNASKVAIQLNSAQEFGMQFSVAAFGKVTVDGEEVWGQNPLYSGLLNVTGDAWNNWGSDQDDATYVGDLALAQLGLERAPVEEAPAEGTE
;
A
#
# COMPACT_ATOMS: atom_id res chain seq x y z
N MET A 1 -9.14 -2.04 5.73
CA MET A 1 -7.70 -2.27 5.49
C MET A 1 -7.50 -2.20 4.00
N ILE A 2 -6.50 -1.45 3.54
CA ILE A 2 -6.15 -1.29 2.13
C ILE A 2 -4.89 -2.11 1.90
N GLU A 3 -4.89 -3.01 0.92
CA GLU A 3 -3.70 -3.76 0.52
C GLU A 3 -3.37 -3.42 -0.93
N ILE A 4 -2.11 -3.07 -1.17
CA ILE A 4 -1.64 -2.59 -2.47
C ILE A 4 -0.45 -3.44 -2.89
N ALA A 5 -0.56 -4.10 -4.04
CA ALA A 5 0.58 -4.73 -4.69
C ALA A 5 1.52 -3.64 -5.21
N VAL A 6 2.82 -3.81 -4.99
CA VAL A 6 3.84 -2.82 -5.35
C VAL A 6 4.98 -3.48 -6.09
N THR A 7 5.64 -2.73 -6.95
CA THR A 7 6.88 -3.18 -7.59
C THR A 7 8.05 -3.02 -6.61
N PRO A 8 8.80 -4.09 -6.32
CA PRO A 8 9.99 -3.99 -5.48
C PRO A 8 11.00 -3.00 -6.08
N THR A 9 11.62 -2.20 -5.22
CA THR A 9 12.71 -1.29 -5.61
C THR A 9 14.03 -1.81 -5.05
N ALA A 10 15.15 -1.30 -5.59
CA ALA A 10 16.48 -1.63 -5.06
C ALA A 10 16.65 -1.24 -3.58
N THR A 11 15.89 -0.25 -3.11
CA THR A 11 15.95 0.28 -1.73
C THR A 11 15.00 -0.46 -0.80
N LEU A 12 13.84 -0.89 -1.31
CA LEU A 12 12.81 -1.58 -0.53
C LEU A 12 12.24 -2.73 -1.33
N ASN A 13 12.64 -3.96 -0.98
CA ASN A 13 12.17 -5.19 -1.62
C ASN A 13 10.77 -5.61 -1.16
N ALA A 14 9.84 -4.65 -1.07
CA ALA A 14 8.45 -4.89 -0.75
C ALA A 14 7.67 -5.25 -2.02
N SER A 15 6.73 -6.19 -1.90
CA SER A 15 5.79 -6.56 -2.97
C SER A 15 4.34 -6.28 -2.57
N LYS A 16 4.09 -5.95 -1.30
CA LYS A 16 2.79 -5.54 -0.78
C LYS A 16 2.93 -4.44 0.26
N VAL A 17 2.04 -3.47 0.23
CA VAL A 17 1.85 -2.48 1.29
C VAL A 17 0.45 -2.64 1.87
N ALA A 18 0.36 -2.85 3.18
CA ALA A 18 -0.88 -2.90 3.92
C ALA A 18 -1.05 -1.61 4.72
N ILE A 19 -2.23 -1.02 4.62
CA ILE A 19 -2.58 0.26 5.25
C ILE A 19 -3.85 0.04 6.07
N GLN A 20 -3.81 0.46 7.33
CA GLN A 20 -4.93 0.34 8.24
C GLN A 20 -5.16 1.65 8.98
N LEU A 21 -6.43 2.06 9.11
CA LEU A 21 -6.77 3.20 9.94
C LEU A 21 -6.31 2.91 11.38
N ASN A 22 -5.47 3.79 11.91
CA ASN A 22 -4.95 3.70 13.27
C ASN A 22 -5.76 4.60 14.22
N SER A 23 -6.03 5.84 13.80
CA SER A 23 -6.79 6.82 14.57
C SER A 23 -7.48 7.83 13.63
N ALA A 24 -8.60 8.39 14.08
CA ALA A 24 -9.33 9.43 13.37
C ALA A 24 -9.68 10.58 14.34
N GLN A 25 -9.61 11.82 13.84
CA GLN A 25 -9.90 13.05 14.57
C GLN A 25 -10.62 14.04 13.67
N GLU A 26 -11.19 15.12 14.24
CA GLU A 26 -12.13 16.04 13.56
C GLU A 26 -11.58 16.65 12.24
N PHE A 27 -10.26 16.75 12.08
CA PHE A 27 -9.61 17.28 10.86
C PHE A 27 -8.36 16.48 10.47
N GLY A 28 -8.42 15.16 10.62
CA GLY A 28 -7.30 14.32 10.22
C GLY A 28 -7.47 12.85 10.54
N MET A 29 -6.72 12.02 9.84
CA MET A 29 -6.62 10.59 10.12
C MET A 29 -5.16 10.15 10.16
N GLN A 30 -4.89 9.15 10.97
CA GLN A 30 -3.60 8.48 11.03
C GLN A 30 -3.78 7.03 10.59
N PHE A 31 -2.90 6.56 9.71
CA PHE A 31 -2.88 5.21 9.21
C PHE A 31 -1.59 4.51 9.60
N SER A 32 -1.69 3.25 10.01
CA SER A 32 -0.55 2.35 10.09
C SER A 32 -0.23 1.84 8.69
N VAL A 33 1.01 1.99 8.26
CA VAL A 33 1.52 1.53 6.97
C VAL A 33 2.59 0.46 7.22
N ALA A 34 2.42 -0.71 6.62
CA ALA A 34 3.36 -1.81 6.71
C ALA A 34 3.69 -2.35 5.32
N ALA A 35 4.97 -2.42 4.97
CA ALA A 35 5.44 -2.98 3.71
C ALA A 35 5.99 -4.40 3.93
N PHE A 36 5.60 -5.33 3.06
CA PHE A 36 5.95 -6.75 3.15
C PHE A 36 6.59 -7.21 1.85
N GLY A 37 7.67 -7.99 1.97
CA GLY A 37 8.26 -8.73 0.86
C GLY A 37 7.88 -10.22 0.93
N LYS A 38 8.10 -10.92 -0.17
CA LYS A 38 8.12 -12.38 -0.17
C LYS A 38 9.52 -12.88 0.23
N VAL A 39 9.55 -14.02 0.91
CA VAL A 39 10.77 -14.75 1.28
C VAL A 39 10.61 -16.20 0.85
N THR A 40 11.72 -16.85 0.50
CA THR A 40 11.70 -18.28 0.17
C THR A 40 11.90 -19.09 1.44
N VAL A 41 10.94 -19.96 1.76
CA VAL A 41 11.00 -20.91 2.88
C VAL A 41 10.70 -22.29 2.31
N ASP A 42 11.58 -23.26 2.55
CA ASP A 42 11.46 -24.63 2.02
C ASP A 42 11.25 -24.72 0.49
N GLY A 43 11.76 -23.73 -0.27
CA GLY A 43 11.63 -23.65 -1.72
C GLY A 43 10.33 -23.00 -2.22
N GLU A 44 9.45 -22.57 -1.31
CA GLU A 44 8.19 -21.88 -1.61
C GLU A 44 8.30 -20.38 -1.29
N GLU A 45 7.75 -19.52 -2.15
CA GLU A 45 7.64 -18.10 -1.87
C GLU A 45 6.47 -17.81 -0.93
N VAL A 46 6.77 -17.40 0.29
CA VAL A 46 5.80 -17.03 1.33
C VAL A 46 5.93 -15.56 1.70
N TRP A 47 4.85 -14.96 2.20
CA TRP A 47 4.93 -13.60 2.74
C TRP A 47 5.80 -13.60 4.02
N GLY A 48 6.74 -12.66 4.08
CA GLY A 48 7.51 -12.45 5.30
C GLY A 48 6.58 -12.10 6.47
N GLN A 49 6.74 -12.78 7.60
CA GLN A 49 5.93 -12.53 8.80
C GLN A 49 6.22 -11.15 9.41
N ASN A 50 7.45 -10.65 9.25
CA ASN A 50 7.85 -9.34 9.71
C ASN A 50 7.77 -8.33 8.56
N PRO A 51 7.17 -7.15 8.79
CA PRO A 51 7.18 -6.09 7.80
C PRO A 51 8.60 -5.57 7.58
N LEU A 52 8.97 -5.33 6.33
CA LEU A 52 10.22 -4.67 5.91
C LEU A 52 10.24 -3.20 6.33
N TYR A 53 9.05 -2.59 6.40
CA TYR A 53 8.85 -1.24 6.92
C TYR A 53 7.56 -1.21 7.73
N SER A 54 7.58 -0.52 8.87
CA SER A 54 6.38 -0.20 9.63
C SER A 54 6.45 1.26 10.07
N GLY A 55 5.38 2.01 9.80
CA GLY A 55 5.32 3.43 10.10
C GLY A 55 3.90 3.95 10.18
N LEU A 56 3.78 5.23 10.47
CA LEU A 56 2.51 5.95 10.52
C LEU A 56 2.46 6.97 9.39
N LEU A 57 1.32 7.04 8.71
CA LEU A 57 0.97 8.06 7.74
C LEU A 57 -0.06 8.99 8.40
N ASN A 58 0.27 10.27 8.52
CA ASN A 58 -0.65 11.29 9.01
C ASN A 58 -1.24 12.04 7.82
N VAL A 59 -2.56 11.95 7.66
CA VAL A 59 -3.32 12.68 6.65
C VAL A 59 -4.00 13.85 7.36
N THR A 60 -3.32 15.00 7.36
CA THR A 60 -3.73 16.25 8.01
C THR A 60 -3.44 17.44 7.09
N GLY A 61 -3.96 18.63 7.44
CA GLY A 61 -3.65 19.88 6.72
C GLY A 61 -4.03 19.79 5.24
N ASP A 62 -3.09 20.11 4.34
CA ASP A 62 -3.31 20.04 2.89
C ASP A 62 -3.70 18.65 2.40
N ALA A 63 -3.10 17.58 2.95
CA ALA A 63 -3.47 16.21 2.55
C ALA A 63 -4.91 15.87 2.97
N TRP A 64 -5.38 16.41 4.10
CA TRP A 64 -6.78 16.28 4.51
C TRP A 64 -7.71 17.11 3.62
N ASN A 65 -7.32 18.35 3.30
CA ASN A 65 -8.14 19.25 2.49
C ASN A 65 -8.26 18.81 1.01
N ASN A 66 -7.23 18.12 0.50
CA ASN A 66 -7.22 17.56 -0.85
C ASN A 66 -7.85 16.16 -0.91
N TRP A 67 -8.14 15.54 0.23
CA TRP A 67 -8.90 14.30 0.30
C TRP A 67 -10.37 14.61 0.01
N GLY A 68 -10.73 14.48 -1.27
CA GLY A 68 -12.04 14.87 -1.80
C GLY A 68 -12.64 13.80 -2.73
N SER A 69 -13.89 14.03 -3.15
CA SER A 69 -14.78 13.04 -3.77
C SER A 69 -14.37 12.54 -5.15
N ASP A 70 -13.36 13.12 -5.79
CA ASP A 70 -12.93 12.75 -7.15
C ASP A 70 -12.16 11.43 -7.22
N GLN A 71 -11.73 10.89 -6.07
CA GLN A 71 -10.97 9.64 -5.96
C GLN A 71 -11.38 8.88 -4.71
N ASP A 72 -11.37 7.56 -4.77
CA ASP A 72 -11.74 6.73 -3.63
C ASP A 72 -10.66 6.74 -2.54
N ASP A 73 -11.08 6.49 -1.30
CA ASP A 73 -10.21 6.54 -0.13
C ASP A 73 -9.00 5.60 -0.26
N ALA A 74 -9.18 4.42 -0.87
CA ALA A 74 -8.11 3.44 -1.01
C ALA A 74 -7.08 3.88 -2.05
N THR A 75 -7.52 4.55 -3.11
CA THR A 75 -6.64 5.17 -4.09
C THR A 75 -5.85 6.32 -3.46
N TYR A 76 -6.53 7.29 -2.86
CA TYR A 76 -5.91 8.49 -2.30
C TYR A 76 -4.93 8.17 -1.16
N VAL A 77 -5.38 7.45 -0.13
CA VAL A 77 -4.53 7.09 1.02
C VAL A 77 -3.42 6.12 0.58
N GLY A 78 -3.73 5.25 -0.39
CA GLY A 78 -2.77 4.36 -1.00
C GLY A 78 -1.60 5.10 -1.63
N ASP A 79 -1.88 6.09 -2.49
CA ASP A 79 -0.84 6.83 -3.20
C ASP A 79 0.01 7.68 -2.25
N LEU A 80 -0.59 8.26 -1.20
CA LEU A 80 0.16 8.94 -0.14
C LEU A 80 1.13 7.98 0.58
N ALA A 81 0.69 6.78 0.92
CA ALA A 81 1.53 5.78 1.57
C ALA A 81 2.67 5.31 0.64
N LEU A 82 2.38 5.11 -0.65
CA LEU A 82 3.39 4.72 -1.63
C LEU A 82 4.42 5.82 -1.87
N ALA A 83 3.98 7.08 -1.98
CA ALA A 83 4.86 8.24 -2.12
C ALA A 83 5.81 8.38 -0.92
N GLN A 84 5.31 8.15 0.31
CA GLN A 84 6.14 8.12 1.52
C GLN A 84 7.22 7.03 1.47
N LEU A 85 6.93 5.90 0.83
CA LEU A 85 7.85 4.76 0.71
C LEU A 85 8.74 4.80 -0.53
N GLY A 86 8.51 5.76 -1.44
CA GLY A 86 9.17 5.79 -2.75
C GLY A 86 8.85 4.54 -3.60
N LEU A 87 7.63 4.02 -3.46
CA LEU A 87 7.14 2.86 -4.18
C LEU A 87 6.09 3.25 -5.21
N GLU A 88 5.87 2.36 -6.18
CA GLU A 88 4.83 2.49 -7.19
C GLU A 88 3.91 1.28 -7.13
N ARG A 89 2.63 1.46 -7.49
CA ARG A 89 1.69 0.35 -7.62
C ARG A 89 2.25 -0.65 -8.64
N ALA A 90 2.14 -1.93 -8.33
CA ALA A 90 2.40 -2.95 -9.32
C ALA A 90 1.42 -2.77 -10.49
N PRO A 91 1.86 -3.00 -11.74
CA PRO A 91 0.93 -3.03 -12.85
C PRO A 91 -0.18 -4.04 -12.53
N VAL A 92 -1.43 -3.62 -12.74
CA VAL A 92 -2.56 -4.56 -12.68
C VAL A 92 -2.37 -5.45 -13.90
N GLU A 93 -1.86 -6.65 -13.69
CA GLU A 93 -1.82 -7.65 -14.75
C GLU A 93 -3.27 -7.94 -15.09
N GLU A 94 -3.76 -7.39 -16.22
CA GLU A 94 -5.03 -7.80 -16.81
C GLU A 94 -4.96 -9.32 -16.89
N ALA A 95 -5.75 -10.01 -16.06
CA ALA A 95 -5.85 -11.46 -16.12
C ALA A 95 -6.04 -11.86 -17.60
N PRO A 96 -5.35 -12.89 -18.10
CA PRO A 96 -5.55 -13.30 -19.49
C PRO A 96 -7.04 -13.54 -19.67
N ALA A 97 -7.67 -12.80 -20.60
CA ALA A 97 -9.07 -12.95 -20.92
C ALA A 97 -9.36 -14.46 -21.04
N GLU A 98 -10.22 -14.97 -20.15
CA GLU A 98 -10.69 -16.35 -20.24
C GLU A 98 -11.16 -16.55 -21.68
N GLY A 99 -10.40 -17.37 -22.42
CA GLY A 99 -10.70 -17.72 -23.79
C GLY A 99 -12.10 -18.30 -23.83
N THR A 100 -13.03 -17.51 -24.35
CA THR A 100 -14.31 -18.03 -24.80
C THR A 100 -14.05 -18.52 -26.22
N GLU A 101 -14.08 -19.83 -26.41
CA GLU A 101 -14.65 -20.55 -27.56
C GLU A 101 -14.40 -22.06 -27.44
#